data_AF-A0A6I7YSC0-F1
#
_entry.id   AF-A0A6I7YSC0-F1
#
_cell.length_a   1.000
_cell.length_b   1.000
_cell.length_c   1.000
_cell.angle_alpha   90.00
_cell.angle_beta   90.00
_cell.angle_gamma   90.00
#
_symmetry.space_group_name_H-M   'P 1'
#
loop_
_entity.id
_entity.type
_entity.pdbx_description
1 polymer ?
#
loop_
_entity_poly.entity_id
_entity_poly.type
_entity_poly.pdbx_seq_one_letter_code
_entity_poly.pdbx_strand_id
1 'polypeptide(L)'
;MLALILGAVFLIAGVYHAFRGTPRIWRDPEQARRITENLTGFPFGPEVRRGLVRGTVLMTTNMFLLGGGLICGALWQQQTTANDANLLWAFMASVGLTLTSVLLGLLITWFNVPKALVPPHMRDEVGLVTRKLRDARHRRSHRS
;
A
#
# COMPACT_ATOMS: atom_id res chain seq x y z
N MET A 1 20.54 4.42 -15.74
CA MET A 1 20.63 2.94 -15.64
C MET A 1 20.06 2.38 -14.35
N LEU A 2 20.55 2.76 -13.16
CA LEU A 2 20.03 2.24 -11.88
C LEU A 2 18.51 2.40 -11.73
N ALA A 3 17.95 3.57 -12.03
CA ALA A 3 16.51 3.83 -11.94
C ALA A 3 15.68 2.91 -12.86
N LEU A 4 16.18 2.58 -14.06
CA LEU A 4 15.51 1.62 -14.96
C LEU A 4 15.49 0.22 -14.37
N ILE A 5 16.62 -0.23 -13.80
CA ILE A 5 16.74 -1.54 -13.15
C ILE A 5 15.77 -1.63 -11.96
N LEU A 6 15.80 -0.63 -11.08
CA LEU A 6 14.88 -0.57 -9.93
C LEU A 6 13.42 -0.52 -10.40
N GLY A 7 13.12 0.28 -11.42
CA GLY A 7 11.79 0.35 -12.01
C GLY A 7 11.30 -1.00 -12.52
N ALA A 8 12.14 -1.73 -13.26
CA ALA A 8 11.84 -3.07 -13.74
C ALA A 8 11.62 -4.07 -12.59
N VAL A 9 12.46 -4.03 -11.54
CA VAL A 9 12.29 -4.86 -10.35
C VAL A 9 10.94 -4.60 -9.67
N PHE A 10 10.55 -3.33 -9.51
CA PHE A 10 9.25 -2.97 -8.95
C PHE A 10 8.08 -3.46 -9.82
N LEU A 11 8.18 -3.36 -11.15
CA LEU A 11 7.16 -3.89 -12.06
C LEU A 11 7.05 -5.41 -11.97
N ILE A 12 8.17 -6.14 -11.97
CA ILE A 12 8.19 -7.61 -11.84
C ILE A 12 7.58 -8.02 -10.49
N ALA A 13 7.98 -7.35 -9.41
CA ALA A 13 7.41 -7.57 -8.09
C ALA A 13 5.90 -7.27 -8.07
N GLY A 14 5.46 -6.18 -8.70
CA GLY A 14 4.06 -5.79 -8.86
C GLY A 14 3.24 -6.84 -9.60
N VAL A 15 3.76 -7.38 -10.71
CA VAL A 15 3.14 -8.49 -11.46
C VAL A 15 3.01 -9.72 -10.57
N TYR A 16 4.09 -10.14 -9.90
CA TYR A 16 4.03 -11.26 -8.96
C TYR A 16 2.97 -11.03 -7.86
N HIS A 17 2.94 -9.83 -7.28
CA HIS A 17 1.96 -9.48 -6.25
C HIS A 17 0.53 -9.47 -6.81
N ALA A 18 0.29 -8.92 -7.99
CA ALA A 18 -1.03 -8.84 -8.61
C ALA A 18 -1.62 -10.22 -8.93
N PHE A 19 -0.81 -11.16 -9.41
CA PHE A 19 -1.29 -12.48 -9.83
C PHE A 19 -1.20 -13.56 -8.75
N ARG A 20 -0.23 -13.46 -7.83
CA ARG A 20 0.02 -14.52 -6.83
C ARG A 20 -0.20 -14.03 -5.40
N GLY A 21 0.31 -12.85 -5.05
CA GLY A 21 0.26 -12.35 -3.66
C GLY A 21 -1.14 -11.89 -3.26
N THR A 22 -1.58 -10.79 -3.85
CA THR A 22 -2.81 -10.07 -3.55
C THR A 22 -4.05 -10.95 -3.66
N PRO A 23 -4.29 -11.76 -4.71
CA PRO A 23 -5.45 -12.64 -4.76
C PRO A 23 -5.50 -13.68 -3.64
N ARG A 24 -4.34 -14.20 -3.21
CA ARG A 24 -4.27 -15.14 -2.09
C ARG A 24 -4.60 -14.43 -0.78
N ILE A 25 -3.96 -13.30 -0.51
CA ILE A 25 -4.24 -12.49 0.69
C ILE A 25 -5.70 -12.05 0.73
N TRP A 26 -6.29 -11.72 -0.42
CA TRP A 26 -7.66 -11.23 -0.52
C TRP A 26 -8.71 -12.31 -0.21
N ARG A 27 -8.42 -13.56 -0.55
CA ARG A 27 -9.35 -14.69 -0.45
C ARG A 27 -9.12 -15.58 0.77
N ASP A 28 -7.88 -15.67 1.25
CA ASP A 28 -7.48 -16.61 2.31
C ASP A 28 -7.11 -15.87 3.62
N PRO A 29 -7.95 -15.95 4.66
CA PRO A 29 -7.68 -15.35 5.97
C PRO A 29 -6.42 -15.90 6.65
N GLU A 30 -6.09 -17.17 6.43
CA GLU A 30 -4.92 -17.79 7.02
C GLU A 30 -3.63 -17.25 6.38
N GLN A 31 -3.64 -17.08 5.06
CA GLN A 31 -2.54 -16.42 4.36
C GLN A 31 -2.33 -14.98 4.85
N ALA A 32 -3.41 -14.21 5.04
CA ALA A 32 -3.32 -12.85 5.59
C ALA A 32 -2.74 -12.83 7.01
N ARG A 33 -3.11 -13.80 7.85
CA ARG A 33 -2.55 -13.99 9.20
C ARG A 33 -1.06 -14.30 9.15
N ARG A 34 -0.64 -15.28 8.36
CA ARG A 34 0.77 -15.69 8.20
C ARG A 34 1.64 -14.51 7.75
N ILE A 35 1.16 -13.69 6.82
CA ILE A 35 1.92 -12.51 6.39
C ILE A 35 2.01 -11.47 7.52
N THR A 36 0.93 -11.24 8.26
CA THR A 36 0.96 -10.34 9.42
C THR A 36 2.00 -10.77 10.46
N GLU A 37 2.11 -12.08 10.70
CA GLU A 37 3.09 -12.69 11.61
C GLU A 37 4.53 -12.62 11.06
N ASN A 38 4.70 -12.81 9.75
CA ASN A 38 6.01 -12.70 9.09
C ASN A 38 6.53 -11.26 8.99
N LEU A 39 5.66 -10.25 9.12
CA LEU A 39 6.07 -8.84 9.22
C LEU A 39 6.73 -8.49 10.58
N THR A 40 7.11 -9.49 11.38
CA THR A 40 7.81 -9.35 12.66
C THR A 40 9.14 -8.60 12.59
N GLY A 41 9.81 -8.62 11.44
CA GLY A 41 11.03 -7.84 11.20
C GLY A 41 10.84 -6.32 11.17
N PHE A 42 9.60 -5.82 11.01
CA PHE A 42 9.34 -4.38 11.06
C PHE A 42 9.11 -3.87 12.48
N PRO A 43 9.60 -2.69 12.87
CA PRO A 43 9.42 -2.11 14.21
C PRO A 43 8.01 -1.55 14.45
N PHE A 44 6.98 -2.22 13.92
CA PHE A 44 5.58 -1.85 14.03
C PHE A 44 4.82 -2.81 14.94
N GLY A 45 3.85 -2.30 15.69
CA GLY A 45 2.94 -3.12 16.48
C GLY A 45 2.07 -4.04 15.60
N PRO A 46 1.52 -5.12 16.17
CA PRO A 46 0.71 -6.10 15.42
C PRO A 46 -0.49 -5.47 14.71
N GLU A 47 -1.08 -4.42 15.29
CA GLU A 47 -2.22 -3.69 14.71
C GLU A 47 -1.84 -2.93 13.42
N VAL A 48 -0.66 -2.31 13.40
CA VAL A 48 -0.16 -1.61 12.21
C VAL A 48 0.17 -2.61 11.11
N ARG A 49 0.84 -3.73 11.46
CA ARG A 49 1.12 -4.82 10.50
C ARG A 49 -0.16 -5.37 9.88
N ARG A 50 -1.22 -5.55 10.67
CA ARG A 50 -2.53 -5.97 10.16
C ARG A 50 -3.17 -4.92 9.26
N GLY A 51 -3.01 -3.63 9.57
CA GLY A 51 -3.35 -2.52 8.67
C GLY A 51 -2.64 -2.58 7.32
N LEU A 52 -1.33 -2.86 7.31
CA LEU A 52 -0.56 -3.01 6.07
C LEU A 52 -1.07 -4.16 5.21
N VAL A 53 -1.41 -5.31 5.82
CA VAL A 53 -1.97 -6.47 5.09
C VAL A 53 -3.35 -6.15 4.49
N ARG A 54 -4.20 -5.40 5.21
CA ARG A 54 -5.48 -4.90 4.65
C ARG A 54 -5.27 -4.02 3.43
N GLY A 55 -4.19 -3.24 3.40
CA GLY A 55 -3.78 -2.40 2.29
C GLY A 55 -3.03 -3.11 1.16
N THR A 56 -3.04 -4.45 1.07
CA THR A 56 -2.20 -5.19 0.09
C THR A 56 -2.43 -4.80 -1.37
N VAL A 57 -3.66 -4.40 -1.73
CA VAL A 57 -3.97 -3.91 -3.10
C VAL A 57 -3.23 -2.60 -3.36
N LEU A 58 -3.25 -1.66 -2.41
CA LEU A 58 -2.52 -0.39 -2.53
C LEU A 58 -1.01 -0.60 -2.56
N MET A 59 -0.50 -1.60 -1.83
CA MET A 59 0.92 -1.98 -1.92
C MET A 59 1.28 -2.46 -3.32
N THR A 60 0.42 -3.27 -3.94
CA THR A 60 0.60 -3.74 -5.33
C THR A 60 0.52 -2.58 -6.31
N THR A 61 -0.46 -1.70 -6.16
CA THR A 61 -0.59 -0.47 -6.96
C THR A 61 0.65 0.40 -6.85
N ASN A 62 1.19 0.59 -5.64
CA ASN A 62 2.42 1.35 -5.44
C ASN A 62 3.63 0.72 -6.14
N MET A 63 3.74 -0.61 -6.22
CA MET A 63 4.81 -1.24 -6.98
C MET A 63 4.74 -0.85 -8.47
N PHE A 64 3.55 -0.82 -9.06
CA PHE A 64 3.38 -0.38 -10.45
C PHE A 64 3.67 1.11 -10.64
N LEU A 65 3.17 1.96 -9.73
CA LEU A 65 3.37 3.40 -9.82
C LEU A 65 4.83 3.80 -9.62
N LEU A 66 5.52 3.21 -8.64
CA LEU A 66 6.95 3.42 -8.44
C LEU A 66 7.76 2.86 -9.62
N GLY A 67 7.43 1.65 -10.09
CA GLY A 67 8.09 1.04 -11.23
C GLY A 67 7.98 1.87 -12.51
N GLY A 68 6.76 2.25 -12.86
CA GLY A 68 6.46 3.10 -14.02
C GLY A 68 7.07 4.49 -13.88
N GLY A 69 6.93 5.13 -12.71
CA GLY A 69 7.52 6.43 -12.42
C GLY A 69 9.05 6.44 -12.59
N LEU A 70 9.74 5.45 -12.02
CA LEU A 70 11.20 5.33 -12.15
C LEU A 70 11.64 5.15 -13.60
N ILE A 71 10.90 4.38 -14.40
CA ILE A 71 11.20 4.20 -15.83
C ILE A 71 10.96 5.50 -16.60
N CYS A 72 9.78 6.12 -16.45
CA CYS A 72 9.46 7.37 -17.13
C CYS A 72 10.46 8.49 -16.78
N GLY A 73 10.81 8.63 -15.49
CA GLY A 73 11.77 9.63 -15.04
C GLY A 73 13.19 9.36 -15.58
N ALA A 74 13.62 8.10 -15.62
CA ALA A 74 14.92 7.74 -16.18
C ALA A 74 15.01 7.97 -17.69
N LEU A 75 13.95 7.62 -18.44
CA LEU A 75 13.88 7.86 -19.88
C LEU A 75 13.84 9.35 -20.19
N TRP A 76 13.06 10.12 -19.43
CA TRP A 76 13.01 11.58 -19.56
C TRP A 76 14.38 12.23 -19.37
N GLN A 77 15.13 11.81 -18.34
CA GLN A 77 16.48 12.33 -18.09
C GLN A 77 17.48 12.02 -19.22
N GLN A 78 17.27 10.95 -19.97
CA GLN A 78 18.16 10.55 -21.07
C GLN A 78 17.89 11.30 -22.37
N GLN A 79 16.86 12.13 -22.43
CA GLN A 79 16.53 12.87 -23.64
C GLN A 79 17.50 14.03 -23.87
N THR A 80 17.97 14.14 -25.11
CA THR A 80 18.85 15.21 -25.57
C THR A 80 18.08 16.44 -26.06
N THR A 81 16.77 16.32 -26.27
CA THR A 81 15.88 17.41 -26.66
C THR A 81 14.81 17.62 -25.58
N ALA A 82 14.58 18.88 -25.21
CA ALA A 82 13.72 19.27 -24.08
C ALA A 82 12.20 19.06 -24.29
N ASN A 83 11.78 18.33 -25.33
CA ASN A 83 10.41 18.40 -25.87
C ASN A 83 9.47 17.25 -25.50
N ASP A 84 9.89 16.23 -24.76
CA ASP A 84 8.94 15.16 -24.40
C ASP A 84 8.26 15.43 -23.05
N ALA A 85 7.36 16.41 -23.07
CA ALA A 85 6.52 16.74 -21.94
C ALA A 85 5.70 15.52 -21.44
N ASN A 86 5.44 14.52 -22.29
CA ASN A 86 4.65 13.35 -21.93
C ASN A 86 5.33 12.49 -20.86
N LEU A 87 6.64 12.25 -20.97
CA LEU A 87 7.37 11.45 -19.97
C LEU A 87 7.44 12.16 -18.62
N LEU A 88 7.61 13.49 -18.65
CA LEU A 88 7.57 14.32 -17.44
C LEU A 88 6.18 14.24 -16.78
N TRP A 89 5.11 14.41 -17.54
CA TRP A 89 3.74 14.30 -17.01
C TRP A 89 3.44 12.89 -16.47
N ALA A 90 3.88 11.84 -17.16
CA ALA A 90 3.72 10.47 -16.70
C ALA A 90 4.48 10.21 -15.39
N PHE A 91 5.70 10.75 -15.26
CA PHE A 91 6.47 10.70 -14.02
C PHE A 91 5.75 11.44 -12.88
N MET A 92 5.32 12.70 -13.10
CA MET A 92 4.62 13.50 -12.11
C MET A 92 3.29 12.87 -11.67
N ALA A 93 2.53 12.32 -12.62
CA ALA A 93 1.31 11.58 -12.33
C ALA A 93 1.58 10.33 -11.48
N SER A 94 2.64 9.58 -11.80
CA SER A 94 3.05 8.40 -11.03
C SER A 94 3.42 8.76 -9.59
N VAL A 95 4.13 9.88 -9.38
CA VAL A 95 4.45 10.41 -8.05
C VAL A 95 3.17 10.81 -7.30
N GLY A 96 2.30 11.60 -7.92
CA GLY A 96 1.05 12.05 -7.29
C GLY A 96 0.12 10.90 -6.89
N LEU A 97 -0.02 9.90 -7.77
CA LEU A 97 -0.80 8.69 -7.49
C LEU A 97 -0.16 7.83 -6.40
N THR A 98 1.17 7.76 -6.34
CA THR A 98 1.88 7.04 -5.27
C THR A 98 1.58 7.67 -3.91
N LEU A 99 1.67 9.00 -3.81
CA LEU A 99 1.35 9.73 -2.58
C LEU A 99 -0.11 9.51 -2.17
N THR A 100 -1.03 9.58 -3.13
CA THR A 100 -2.46 9.32 -2.90
C THR A 100 -2.71 7.89 -2.39
N SER A 101 -2.04 6.90 -2.99
CA SER A 101 -2.12 5.49 -2.58
C SER A 101 -1.55 5.27 -1.17
N VAL A 102 -0.45 5.93 -0.81
CA VAL A 102 0.10 5.91 0.56
C VAL A 102 -0.91 6.50 1.56
N LEU A 103 -1.52 7.65 1.24
CA LEU A 103 -2.54 8.25 2.10
C LEU A 103 -3.75 7.32 2.29
N LEU A 104 -4.23 6.68 1.22
CA LEU A 104 -5.29 5.66 1.31
C LEU A 104 -4.85 4.46 2.18
N GLY A 105 -3.59 4.03 2.10
CA GLY A 105 -3.05 2.96 2.93
C GLY A 105 -3.03 3.33 4.42
N LEU A 106 -2.71 4.58 4.74
CA LEU A 106 -2.79 5.12 6.10
C LEU A 106 -4.24 5.17 6.58
N LEU A 107 -5.18 5.62 5.74
CA LEU A 107 -6.61 5.64 6.07
C LEU A 107 -7.15 4.23 6.34
N ILE A 108 -6.77 3.23 5.54
CA ILE A 108 -7.13 1.82 5.78
C ILE A 108 -6.51 1.33 7.10
N THR A 109 -5.25 1.65 7.36
CA THR A 109 -4.56 1.22 8.58
C THR A 109 -5.20 1.83 9.83
N TRP A 110 -5.47 3.14 9.81
CA TRP A 110 -5.99 3.88 10.97
C TRP A 110 -7.50 3.74 11.17
N PHE A 111 -8.28 3.71 10.09
CA PHE A 111 -9.74 3.82 10.13
C PHE A 111 -10.48 2.67 9.43
N ASN A 112 -9.78 1.80 8.68
CA ASN A 112 -10.38 0.75 7.84
C ASN A 112 -11.30 1.30 6.73
N VAL A 113 -10.92 2.42 6.11
CA VAL A 113 -11.67 3.10 5.04
C VAL A 113 -10.73 3.46 3.88
N PRO A 114 -11.15 3.27 2.60
CA PRO A 114 -12.43 2.75 2.15
C PRO A 114 -12.50 1.22 2.13
N LYS A 115 -13.64 0.65 2.55
CA LYS A 115 -13.84 -0.82 2.65
C LYS A 115 -13.75 -1.56 1.32
N ALA A 116 -13.95 -0.87 0.19
CA ALA A 116 -13.82 -1.45 -1.14
C ALA A 116 -12.38 -1.94 -1.42
N LEU A 117 -11.38 -1.28 -0.84
CA LEU A 117 -9.96 -1.60 -1.01
C LEU A 117 -9.42 -2.61 0.03
N VAL A 118 -10.31 -3.15 0.88
CA VAL A 118 -9.97 -4.07 1.97
C VAL A 118 -10.47 -5.48 1.61
N PRO A 119 -9.68 -6.54 1.89
CA PRO A 119 -10.12 -7.92 1.75
C PRO A 119 -11.47 -8.17 2.43
N PRO A 120 -12.43 -8.88 1.79
CA PRO A 120 -13.78 -9.07 2.31
C PRO A 120 -13.83 -9.58 3.76
N HIS A 121 -12.97 -10.55 4.09
CA HIS A 121 -12.88 -11.15 5.43
C HIS A 121 -12.24 -10.23 6.49
N MET A 122 -11.74 -9.05 6.12
CA MET A 122 -11.14 -8.04 7.03
C MET A 122 -11.96 -6.74 7.11
N ARG A 123 -13.08 -6.62 6.39
CA ARG A 123 -13.89 -5.39 6.31
C ARG A 123 -14.59 -5.02 7.63
N ASP A 124 -14.76 -6.00 8.51
CA ASP A 124 -15.38 -5.82 9.82
C ASP A 124 -14.37 -5.57 10.93
N GLU A 125 -13.07 -5.61 10.60
CA GLU A 125 -12.01 -5.25 11.55
C GLU A 125 -12.06 -3.76 11.88
N VAL A 126 -11.74 -3.42 13.12
CA VAL A 126 -11.70 -2.02 13.57
C VAL A 126 -10.32 -1.42 13.23
N GLY A 127 -10.30 -0.19 12.71
CA GLY A 127 -9.07 0.56 12.52
C GLY A 127 -8.34 0.85 13.84
N LEU A 128 -7.03 1.09 13.77
CA LEU A 128 -6.16 1.35 14.94
C LEU A 128 -6.73 2.47 15.84
N VAL A 129 -7.08 3.61 15.25
CA VAL A 129 -7.54 4.79 15.98
C VAL A 129 -8.96 4.56 16.50
N THR A 130 -9.83 3.98 15.67
CA THR A 130 -11.22 3.68 16.04
C THR A 130 -11.28 2.74 17.25
N ARG A 131 -10.38 1.76 17.33
CA ARG A 131 -10.28 0.85 18.49
C ARG A 131 -9.89 1.61 19.75
N LYS A 132 -8.81 2.42 19.70
CA LYS A 132 -8.36 3.23 20.84
C LYS A 132 -9.44 4.17 21.35
N LEU A 133 -10.19 4.82 20.46
CA LEU A 133 -11.30 5.70 20.83
C LEU A 133 -12.45 4.95 21.50
N ARG A 134 -12.77 3.74 21.02
CA ARG A 134 -13.78 2.87 21.63
C ARG A 134 -13.36 2.40 23.02
N ASP A 135 -12.12 1.95 23.18
CA ASP A 135 -11.59 1.50 24.47
C ASP A 135 -11.55 2.64 25.50
N ALA A 136 -11.19 3.85 25.06
CA ALA A 136 -11.20 5.04 25.91
C ALA A 136 -12.62 5.39 26.41
N ARG A 137 -13.66 5.21 25.58
CA ARG A 137 -15.06 5.41 25.98
C ARG A 137 -15.52 4.38 27.01
N HIS A 138 -15.20 3.10 26.81
CA HIS A 138 -15.55 2.04 27.77
C HIS A 138 -14.89 2.21 29.14
N ARG A 139 -13.65 2.73 29.19
CA ARG A 139 -12.98 3.03 30.47
C ARG A 139 -13.64 4.16 31.24
N ARG A 140 -14.29 5.11 30.56
CA ARG A 140 -15.00 6.22 31.22
C ARG A 140 -16.33 5.76 31.81
N SER A 141 -17.06 4.86 31.16
CA SER A 141 -18.35 4.36 31.67
C SER A 141 -18.24 3.46 32.90
N HIS A 142 -17.08 2.83 33.16
CA HIS A 142 -16.85 2.03 34.38
C HIS A 142 -16.41 2.86 35.59
N ARG A 143 -16.15 4.16 35.41
CA ARG A 143 -15.73 5.07 36.50
C ARG A 143 -16.87 5.96 37.02
N SER A 144 -18.01 5.96 36.34
CA SER A 144 -19.25 6.63 36.75
C SER A 144 -20.19 5.62 37.41
#